data_AF-A0AAE7BE16-F1
#
_entry.id   AF-A0AAE7BE16-F1
#
_cell.length_a   1.000
_cell.length_b   1.000
_cell.length_c   1.000
_cell.angle_alpha   90.00
_cell.angle_beta   90.00
_cell.angle_gamma   90.00
#
_symmetry.space_group_name_H-M   'P 1'
#
loop_
_entity.id
_entity.type
_entity.pdbx_description
1 polymer ?
#
loop_
_entity_poly.entity_id
_entity_poly.type
_entity_poly.pdbx_seq_one_letter_code
_entity_poly.pdbx_strand_id
1 'polypeptide(L)'
;MRDLVLMEKQILQLLQFHANDDYAKDELAPLIAKTSLELGHLYSDLGLASRKEMGELMSKNFTSLANLKPEDIRWKKYLYDCIGKTAPACATCGDISNCFNCTLNPEKKENKEILLPQRFVSGNKDLVILVSFEVTIILMSFFLIYE
;
A
#
# COMPACT_ATOMS: atom_id res chain seq x y z
N MET A 1 2.91 22.00 -1.01
CA MET A 1 1.46 22.28 -0.86
C MET A 1 0.63 21.62 -1.96
N ARG A 2 0.95 21.81 -3.26
CA ARG A 2 0.25 21.12 -4.37
C ARG A 2 0.22 19.59 -4.27
N ASP A 3 1.30 18.98 -3.81
CA ASP A 3 1.37 17.51 -3.69
C ASP A 3 0.50 16.93 -2.57
N LEU A 4 0.28 17.66 -1.47
CA LEU A 4 -0.54 17.20 -0.35
C LEU A 4 -2.02 17.14 -0.75
N VAL A 5 -2.49 18.18 -1.45
CA VAL A 5 -3.86 18.23 -1.98
C VAL A 5 -4.11 17.10 -2.99
N LEU A 6 -3.09 16.77 -3.81
CA LEU A 6 -3.18 15.64 -4.73
C LEU A 6 -3.26 14.31 -3.98
N MET A 7 -2.41 14.09 -2.98
CA MET A 7 -2.41 12.87 -2.17
C MET A 7 -3.74 12.67 -1.44
N GLU A 8 -4.28 13.71 -0.81
CA GLU A 8 -5.59 13.68 -0.17
C GLU A 8 -6.68 13.23 -1.14
N LYS A 9 -6.72 13.85 -2.34
CA LYS A 9 -7.69 13.49 -3.38
C LYS A 9 -7.55 12.03 -3.81
N GLN A 10 -6.33 11.53 -3.98
CA GLN A 10 -6.08 10.14 -4.38
C GLN A 10 -6.53 9.15 -3.30
N ILE A 11 -6.25 9.44 -2.02
CA ILE A 11 -6.69 8.61 -0.90
C ILE A 11 -8.22 8.65 -0.77
N LEU A 12 -8.83 9.83 -0.93
CA LEU A 12 -10.29 9.97 -0.94
C LEU A 12 -10.92 9.10 -2.02
N GLN A 13 -10.43 9.18 -3.25
CA GLN A 13 -10.95 8.36 -4.36
C GLN A 13 -10.78 6.86 -4.10
N LEU A 14 -9.64 6.44 -3.55
CA LEU A 14 -9.42 5.05 -3.15
C LEU A 14 -10.46 4.59 -2.11
N LEU A 15 -10.66 5.37 -1.05
CA LEU A 15 -11.60 5.04 0.01
C LEU A 15 -13.04 5.01 -0.49
N GLN A 16 -13.44 5.99 -1.30
CA GLN A 16 -14.78 6.05 -1.88
C GLN A 16 -15.06 4.89 -2.83
N PHE A 17 -14.05 4.43 -3.59
CA PHE A 17 -14.19 3.29 -4.48
C PHE A 17 -14.41 1.96 -3.71
N HIS A 18 -13.83 1.85 -2.51
CA HIS A 18 -13.93 0.66 -1.66
C HIS A 18 -14.91 0.81 -0.49
N ALA A 19 -15.75 1.85 -0.48
CA ALA A 19 -16.74 2.08 0.56
C ALA A 19 -17.87 1.05 0.49
N ASN A 20 -18.28 0.53 1.65
CA ASN A 20 -19.36 -0.44 1.73
C ASN A 20 -20.76 0.21 1.61
N ASP A 21 -20.91 1.46 2.06
CA ASP A 21 -22.15 2.23 2.06
C ASP A 21 -21.90 3.73 1.84
N ASP A 22 -22.99 4.49 1.69
CA ASP A 22 -22.93 5.95 1.44
C ASP A 22 -22.32 6.71 2.62
N TYR A 23 -22.54 6.27 3.87
CA TYR A 23 -21.92 6.89 5.04
C TYR A 23 -20.39 6.74 5.02
N ALA A 24 -19.90 5.55 4.71
CA ALA A 24 -18.47 5.29 4.57
C ALA A 24 -17.85 6.12 3.44
N LYS A 25 -18.60 6.29 2.35
CA LYS A 25 -18.17 7.03 1.15
C LYS A 25 -18.14 8.54 1.33
N ASP A 26 -19.19 9.09 1.94
CA ASP A 26 -19.42 10.54 1.96
C ASP A 26 -18.98 11.20 3.26
N GLU A 27 -18.93 10.45 4.37
CA GLU A 27 -18.52 10.97 5.69
C GLU A 27 -17.15 10.44 6.13
N LEU A 28 -16.96 9.11 6.13
CA LEU A 28 -15.72 8.52 6.65
C LEU A 28 -14.54 8.69 5.69
N ALA A 29 -14.73 8.49 4.39
CA ALA A 29 -13.67 8.61 3.41
C ALA A 29 -12.99 10.00 3.41
N PRO A 30 -13.72 11.14 3.37
CA PRO A 30 -13.09 12.46 3.44
C PRO A 30 -12.42 12.72 4.80
N LEU A 31 -13.02 12.25 5.90
CA LEU A 31 -12.40 12.36 7.22
C LEU A 31 -11.04 11.63 7.26
N ILE A 32 -11.01 10.37 6.85
CA ILE A 32 -9.79 9.55 6.85
C ILE A 32 -8.75 10.12 5.88
N ALA A 33 -9.16 10.55 4.68
CA ALA A 33 -8.25 11.14 3.71
C ALA A 33 -7.56 12.39 4.24
N LYS A 34 -8.31 13.30 4.85
CA LYS A 34 -7.78 14.52 5.47
C LYS A 34 -6.84 14.19 6.62
N THR A 35 -7.27 13.35 7.57
CA THR A 35 -6.47 12.96 8.73
C THR A 35 -5.21 12.19 8.33
N SER A 36 -5.21 11.51 7.18
CA SER A 36 -4.02 10.82 6.67
C SER A 36 -2.86 11.76 6.32
N LEU A 37 -3.11 13.05 6.11
CA LEU A 37 -2.08 14.05 5.84
C LEU A 37 -1.35 14.54 7.11
N GLU A 38 -1.95 14.35 8.28
CA GLU A 38 -1.38 14.80 9.56
C GLU A 38 -0.05 14.11 9.85
N LEU A 39 0.77 14.68 10.74
CA LEU A 39 2.09 14.11 11.06
C LEU A 39 2.03 12.90 12.00
N GLY A 40 0.91 12.73 12.70
CA GLY A 40 0.71 11.71 13.71
C GLY A 40 0.37 10.33 13.18
N HIS A 41 -0.11 9.49 14.11
CA HIS A 41 -0.69 8.20 13.80
C HIS A 41 -2.16 8.37 13.44
N LEU A 42 -2.54 7.87 12.26
CA LEU A 42 -3.91 7.98 11.74
C LEU A 42 -5.01 7.63 12.76
N TYR A 43 -4.81 6.56 13.56
CA TYR A 43 -5.79 6.17 14.58
C TYR A 43 -5.91 7.20 15.71
N SER A 44 -4.78 7.73 16.20
CA SER A 44 -4.76 8.73 17.27
C SER A 44 -5.32 10.07 16.79
N ASP A 45 -5.00 10.44 15.55
CA ASP A 45 -5.48 11.68 14.94
C ASP A 45 -6.99 11.61 14.61
N LEU A 46 -7.54 10.39 14.46
CA LEU A 46 -8.98 10.12 14.39
C LEU A 46 -9.65 10.01 15.77
N GLY A 47 -8.89 10.09 16.86
CA GLY A 47 -9.41 9.95 18.22
C GLY A 47 -9.68 8.51 18.66
N LEU A 48 -9.14 7.51 17.95
CA LEU A 48 -9.25 6.10 18.32
C LEU A 48 -8.20 5.75 19.39
N ALA A 49 -8.57 4.86 20.31
CA ALA A 49 -7.72 4.48 21.43
C ALA A 49 -6.58 3.53 21.00
N SER A 50 -6.74 2.80 19.89
CA SER A 50 -5.75 1.81 19.48
C SER A 50 -5.69 1.51 17.97
N ARG A 51 -4.58 0.88 17.56
CA ARG A 51 -4.43 0.29 16.22
C ARG A 51 -5.52 -0.74 15.91
N LYS A 52 -6.02 -1.46 16.92
CA LYS A 52 -7.05 -2.49 16.76
C LYS A 52 -8.38 -1.86 16.36
N GLU A 53 -8.79 -0.78 17.02
CA GLU A 53 -10.00 -0.03 16.68
C GLU A 53 -9.96 0.53 15.26
N MET A 54 -8.80 1.00 14.81
CA MET A 54 -8.62 1.40 13.41
C MET A 54 -8.82 0.22 12.45
N GLY A 55 -8.32 -0.97 12.80
CA GLY A 55 -8.58 -2.21 12.08
C GLY A 55 -10.07 -2.51 11.97
N GLU A 56 -10.78 -2.47 13.09
CA GLU A 56 -12.21 -2.75 13.15
C GLU A 56 -13.03 -1.73 12.34
N LEU A 57 -12.70 -0.44 12.45
CA LEU A 57 -13.35 0.63 11.68
C LEU A 57 -13.18 0.40 10.18
N MET A 58 -11.96 0.09 9.74
CA MET A 58 -11.70 -0.14 8.32
C MET A 58 -12.32 -1.44 7.82
N SER A 59 -12.28 -2.53 8.60
CA SER A 59 -12.89 -3.80 8.22
C SER A 59 -14.42 -3.71 8.11
N LYS A 60 -15.05 -2.88 8.93
CA LYS A 60 -16.51 -2.68 8.93
C LYS A 60 -16.99 -1.80 7.77
N ASN A 61 -16.26 -0.73 7.45
CA ASN A 61 -16.72 0.30 6.49
C ASN A 61 -16.06 0.17 5.10
N PHE A 62 -14.90 -0.48 5.00
CA PHE A 62 -14.13 -0.65 3.78
C PHE A 62 -13.64 -2.11 3.65
N THR A 63 -14.58 -3.07 3.65
CA THR A 63 -14.27 -4.50 3.75
C THR A 63 -13.40 -4.99 2.59
N SER A 64 -13.65 -4.52 1.37
CA SER A 64 -12.84 -4.83 0.20
C SER A 64 -11.37 -4.43 0.40
N LEU A 65 -11.14 -3.23 0.95
CA LEU A 65 -9.82 -2.70 1.22
C LEU A 65 -9.12 -3.47 2.36
N ALA A 66 -9.87 -3.85 3.39
CA ALA A 66 -9.37 -4.63 4.52
C ALA A 66 -8.93 -6.04 4.14
N ASN A 67 -9.64 -6.70 3.23
CA ASN A 67 -9.27 -8.03 2.75
C ASN A 67 -7.98 -8.03 1.91
N LEU A 68 -7.68 -6.91 1.24
CA LEU A 68 -6.48 -6.75 0.42
C LEU A 68 -5.25 -6.33 1.23
N LYS A 69 -5.44 -5.90 2.48
CA LYS A 69 -4.37 -5.34 3.30
C LYS A 69 -3.57 -6.46 4.00
N PRO A 70 -2.23 -6.48 3.90
CA PRO A 70 -1.40 -7.36 4.72
C PRO A 70 -1.51 -7.04 6.22
N GLU A 71 -1.57 -8.06 7.07
CA GLU A 71 -1.82 -7.91 8.51
C GLU A 71 -0.77 -7.02 9.22
N ASP A 72 0.51 -7.21 8.92
CA ASP A 72 1.62 -6.51 9.58
C ASP A 72 1.75 -5.02 9.19
N ILE A 73 1.13 -4.60 8.07
CA ILE A 73 1.23 -3.22 7.59
C ILE A 73 0.30 -2.29 8.37
N ARG A 74 0.74 -1.04 8.64
CA ARG A 74 -0.11 0.01 9.24
C ARG A 74 -1.03 0.62 8.19
N TRP A 75 -2.26 0.95 8.55
CA TRP A 75 -3.26 1.50 7.63
C TRP A 75 -2.79 2.71 6.83
N LYS A 76 -2.18 3.69 7.50
CA LYS A 76 -1.61 4.87 6.84
C LYS A 76 -0.63 4.46 5.76
N LYS A 77 0.38 3.63 6.09
CA LYS A 77 1.34 3.13 5.10
C LYS A 77 0.65 2.43 3.91
N TYR A 78 -0.28 1.53 4.20
CA TYR A 78 -1.00 0.78 3.16
C TYR A 78 -1.77 1.69 2.19
N LEU A 79 -2.50 2.69 2.69
CA LEU A 79 -3.24 3.65 1.85
C LEU A 79 -2.31 4.41 0.89
N TYR A 80 -1.14 4.83 1.39
CA TYR A 80 -0.15 5.53 0.58
C TYR A 80 0.55 4.59 -0.41
N ASP A 81 0.84 3.35 -0.03
CA ASP A 81 1.38 2.33 -0.91
C ASP A 81 0.42 2.04 -2.09
N CYS A 82 -0.90 1.99 -1.83
CA CYS A 82 -1.92 1.81 -2.88
C CYS A 82 -1.93 2.93 -3.93
N ILE A 83 -1.63 4.18 -3.55
CA ILE A 83 -1.56 5.32 -4.48
C ILE A 83 -0.13 5.56 -5.02
N GLY A 84 0.83 4.68 -4.67
CA GLY A 84 2.22 4.78 -5.10
C GLY A 84 2.94 6.01 -4.54
N LYS A 85 2.54 6.50 -3.35
CA LYS A 85 3.14 7.66 -2.67
C LYS A 85 3.71 7.27 -1.32
N THR A 86 4.52 8.15 -0.74
CA THR A 86 4.99 8.02 0.64
C THR A 86 4.25 9.00 1.52
N ALA A 87 3.77 8.54 2.68
CA ALA A 87 3.07 9.39 3.62
C ALA A 87 3.96 10.59 4.04
N PRO A 88 3.43 11.82 4.10
CA PRO A 88 4.20 13.02 4.40
C PRO A 88 4.86 12.95 5.78
N ALA A 89 4.19 12.32 6.75
CA ALA A 89 4.72 12.05 8.08
C ALA A 89 6.00 11.19 8.05
N CYS A 90 6.15 10.25 7.11
CA CYS A 90 7.29 9.34 7.06
C CYS A 90 8.60 10.02 6.61
N ALA A 91 8.54 11.19 5.96
CA ALA A 91 9.73 11.92 5.54
C ALA A 91 10.41 12.68 6.68
N THR A 92 9.70 12.94 7.80
CA THR A 92 10.18 13.78 8.92
C THR A 92 10.08 13.07 10.27
N CYS A 93 9.53 11.86 10.33
CA CYS A 93 9.38 11.11 11.57
C CYS A 93 10.75 10.67 12.12
N GLY A 94 11.10 11.09 13.34
CA GLY A 94 12.30 10.64 14.05
C GLY A 94 12.23 9.18 14.55
N ASP A 95 11.03 8.59 14.56
CA ASP A 95 10.78 7.19 14.97
C ASP A 95 10.81 6.21 13.79
N ILE A 96 11.65 6.47 12.79
CA ILE A 96 11.93 5.52 11.69
C ILE A 96 12.45 4.18 12.25
N SER A 97 13.16 4.22 13.38
CA SER A 97 13.66 3.05 14.13
C SER A 97 12.52 2.10 14.56
N ASN A 98 11.35 2.65 14.92
CA ASN A 98 10.18 1.86 15.35
C ASN A 98 9.16 1.61 14.23
N CYS A 99 9.53 1.94 12.98
CA CYS A 99 8.72 1.69 11.80
C CYS A 99 9.07 0.31 11.23
N PHE A 100 8.29 -0.71 11.59
CA PHE A 100 8.40 -2.05 11.03
C PHE A 100 8.26 -1.95 9.49
N ASN A 101 9.36 -2.19 8.79
CA ASN A 101 9.45 -2.26 7.33
C ASN A 101 9.32 -0.92 6.57
N CYS A 102 9.87 0.19 7.11
CA CYS A 102 10.01 1.43 6.34
C CYS A 102 11.24 1.36 5.42
N THR A 103 11.07 1.58 4.11
CA THR A 103 12.19 1.64 3.14
C THR A 103 13.14 2.81 3.38
N LEU A 104 12.72 3.76 4.22
CA LEU A 104 13.50 4.91 4.68
C LEU A 104 14.37 4.59 5.91
N ASN A 105 14.29 3.37 6.47
CA ASN A 105 15.18 2.94 7.56
C ASN A 105 16.44 2.29 6.95
N PRO A 106 17.61 2.95 7.00
CA PRO A 106 18.84 2.39 6.44
C PRO A 106 19.35 1.15 7.20
N GLU A 107 18.93 0.94 8.46
CA GLU A 107 19.47 -0.11 9.35
C GLU A 107 18.82 -1.49 9.14
N LYS A 108 17.73 -1.59 8.37
CA LYS A 108 17.01 -2.87 8.12
C LYS A 108 17.34 -3.54 6.79
N LYS A 109 18.30 -3.03 6.01
CA LYS A 109 18.68 -3.63 4.72
C LYS A 109 19.49 -4.94 4.84
N GLU A 110 20.01 -5.30 6.01
CA GLU A 110 21.05 -6.34 6.12
C GLU A 110 20.64 -7.70 6.72
N ASN A 111 19.34 -7.99 6.91
CA ASN A 111 18.93 -9.31 7.42
C ASN A 111 17.91 -10.02 6.51
N LYS A 112 18.28 -10.18 5.24
CA LYS A 112 17.68 -11.18 4.34
C LYS A 112 18.74 -12.20 3.89
N GLU A 113 19.52 -12.70 4.84
CA GLU A 113 20.33 -13.90 4.63
C GLU A 113 19.61 -15.07 5.28
N ILE A 114 18.75 -15.74 4.50
CA ILE A 114 18.19 -17.04 4.87
C ILE A 114 18.54 -18.01 3.74
N LEU A 115 19.52 -18.86 4.07
CA LEU A 115 19.81 -20.21 3.59
C LEU A 115 19.25 -20.61 2.21
N LEU A 116 20.15 -20.78 1.25
CA LEU A 116 20.04 -21.85 0.26
C LEU A 116 21.25 -22.79 0.42
N PRO A 117 21.05 -24.12 0.38
CA PRO A 117 22.13 -25.06 0.56
C PRO A 117 23.07 -25.04 -0.65
N GLN A 118 24.36 -25.22 -0.34
CA GLN A 118 25.49 -25.21 -1.26
C GLN A 118 25.26 -26.09 -2.49
N ARG A 119 25.37 -25.51 -3.68
CA ARG A 119 25.78 -26.24 -4.89
C ARG A 119 26.55 -25.31 -5.83
N PHE A 120 27.86 -25.54 -5.89
CA PHE A 120 28.75 -25.05 -6.95
C PHE A 120 28.17 -25.41 -8.33
N VAL A 121 28.32 -24.50 -9.31
CA VAL A 121 29.11 -24.73 -10.55
C VAL A 121 29.08 -23.47 -11.42
N SER A 122 30.30 -23.06 -11.80
CA SER A 122 30.74 -22.30 -12.97
C SER A 122 29.76 -22.06 -14.12
N GLY A 123 29.81 -20.85 -14.70
CA GLY A 123 29.71 -20.71 -16.16
C GLY A 123 28.71 -19.69 -16.69
N ASN A 124 29.27 -18.71 -17.39
CA ASN A 124 28.72 -17.95 -18.51
C ASN A 124 27.81 -16.73 -18.22
N LYS A 125 28.34 -15.62 -18.74
CA LYS A 125 27.69 -14.36 -19.06
C LYS A 125 26.73 -14.63 -20.22
N ASP A 126 25.74 -13.75 -20.38
CA ASP A 126 24.73 -13.74 -21.47
C ASP A 126 23.42 -14.48 -21.16
N LEU A 127 22.47 -13.78 -20.51
CA LEU A 127 21.03 -13.88 -20.82
C LEU A 127 20.24 -12.78 -20.09
N VAL A 128 20.41 -11.53 -20.54
CA VAL A 128 19.44 -10.46 -20.30
C VAL A 128 18.70 -10.29 -21.62
N ILE A 129 17.39 -10.07 -21.57
CA ILE A 129 16.41 -10.02 -22.66
C ILE A 129 15.78 -11.40 -22.93
N LEU A 130 14.55 -11.59 -22.44
CA LEU A 130 13.41 -12.29 -23.05
C LEU A 130 12.36 -12.65 -21.99
N VAL A 131 11.75 -11.66 -21.35
CA VAL A 131 10.43 -11.86 -20.70
C VAL A 131 9.65 -10.54 -20.75
N SER A 132 9.08 -10.21 -21.91
CA SER A 132 8.15 -9.08 -22.02
C SER A 132 7.15 -9.17 -23.18
N PHE A 133 6.93 -10.33 -23.83
CA PHE A 133 6.08 -10.34 -25.03
C PHE A 133 5.06 -11.48 -25.22
N GLU A 134 4.78 -12.31 -24.21
CA GLU A 134 3.87 -13.46 -24.41
C GLU A 134 2.45 -13.29 -23.83
N VAL A 135 2.14 -12.23 -23.09
CA VAL A 135 0.80 -12.09 -22.46
C VAL A 135 -0.20 -11.35 -23.36
N THR A 136 0.25 -10.70 -24.44
CA THR A 136 -0.64 -9.92 -25.34
C THR A 136 -1.24 -10.74 -26.48
N ILE A 137 -0.73 -11.93 -26.81
CA ILE A 137 -1.22 -12.72 -27.96
C ILE A 137 -2.43 -13.60 -27.61
N ILE A 138 -2.62 -14.00 -26.35
CA ILE A 138 -3.73 -14.92 -26.00
C ILE A 138 -5.10 -14.21 -25.95
N LEU A 139 -5.14 -12.89 -25.70
CA LEU A 139 -6.40 -12.14 -25.65
C LEU A 139 -6.94 -11.68 -27.01
N MET A 140 -6.13 -11.69 -28.08
CA MET A 140 -6.61 -11.32 -29.42
C MET A 140 -7.14 -12.50 -30.25
N SER A 141 -7.06 -13.73 -29.73
CA SER A 141 -7.61 -14.93 -30.39
C SER A 141 -9.02 -15.29 -29.92
N PHE A 142 -9.53 -14.66 -28.86
CA PHE A 142 -10.88 -14.91 -28.33
C PHE A 142 -11.95 -14.00 -28.93
N PHE A 143 -11.56 -12.94 -29.66
CA PHE A 143 -12.49 -11.94 -30.21
C PHE A 143 -12.88 -12.19 -31.68
N LEU A 144 -12.46 -13.32 -32.30
CA LEU A 144 -12.77 -13.68 -33.69
C LEU A 144 -13.57 -14.99 -33.82
N ILE A 145 -14.27 -15.42 -32.77
CA ILE A 145 -15.19 -16.59 -32.83
C ILE A 145 -16.63 -16.19 -32.44
N TYR A 146 -16.89 -14.92 -32.15
CA TYR A 146 -18.24 -14.36 -31.95
C TYR A 146 -18.48 -13.21 -32.93
N GLU A 147 -18.55 -13.53 -34.22
CA GLU A 147 -19.50 -12.95 -35.19
C GLU A 147 -19.67 -13.92 -36.38
#